data_AF-A0A438ELZ2-F1
#
_entry.id   AF-A0A438ELZ2-F1
#
_cell.length_a   1.000
_cell.length_b   1.000
_cell.length_c   1.000
_cell.angle_alpha   90.00
_cell.angle_beta   90.00
_cell.angle_gamma   90.00
#
_symmetry.space_group_name_H-M   'P 1'
#
loop_
_entity.id
_entity.type
_entity.pdbx_description
1 polymer ?
#
loop_
_entity_poly.entity_id
_entity_poly.type
_entity_poly.pdbx_seq_one_letter_code
_entity_poly.pdbx_strand_id
1 'polypeptide(L)'
;MEELKRLDEKSVAWFSKLDTQKWTQAYDLGYRYGWMTTNIDECINGVLKGARMLPITALVQLTFYRCVSYFETRRAEIRARMAVGDVYTAYAIEKFRRAEAKASGHTVTIFHRIHDTFEVITALHGFHMDKGRNKQVVKLNEGTCSCNKWQSFGISCSHVLAVSAHMRIDSWQLVEKYYRLDAYASCYAPEFNPIPHESYWSYPDFPILHPDPTSMRDKGRPRSSRIRNEMDLRNQALGFDVVSPHDEPGPLDPTVLHDRPHTGHLQHGQVLT
;
A
#
# COMPACT_ATOMS: atom_id res chain seq x y z
N MET A 1 2.26 24.12 4.02
CA MET A 1 1.30 25.09 4.61
C MET A 1 0.94 26.21 3.63
N GLU A 2 1.91 26.87 2.99
CA GLU A 2 1.60 27.98 2.06
C GLU A 2 0.70 27.58 0.89
N GLU A 3 0.93 26.43 0.24
CA GLU A 3 0.03 25.94 -0.83
C GLU A 3 -1.37 25.64 -0.31
N LEU A 4 -1.49 25.03 0.88
CA LEU A 4 -2.78 24.79 1.55
C LEU A 4 -3.51 26.11 1.83
N LYS A 5 -2.76 27.16 2.21
CA LYS A 5 -3.28 28.52 2.43
C LYS A 5 -3.82 29.16 1.15
N ARG A 6 -3.23 28.85 -0.01
CA ARG A 6 -3.70 29.31 -1.33
C ARG A 6 -4.98 28.59 -1.79
N LEU A 7 -5.28 27.41 -1.23
CA LEU A 7 -6.50 26.66 -1.51
C LEU A 7 -7.65 27.04 -0.57
N ASP A 8 -7.43 26.99 0.74
CA ASP A 8 -8.40 27.44 1.75
C ASP A 8 -7.72 27.80 3.09
N GLU A 9 -7.85 29.06 3.49
CA GLU A 9 -7.30 29.57 4.75
C GLU A 9 -8.04 29.02 5.98
N LYS A 10 -9.30 28.61 5.86
CA LYS A 10 -10.05 27.98 6.97
C LYS A 10 -9.51 26.58 7.27
N SER A 11 -9.20 25.81 6.23
CA SER A 11 -8.52 24.52 6.35
C SER A 11 -7.17 24.66 7.05
N VAL A 12 -6.35 25.65 6.71
CA VAL A 12 -5.10 25.94 7.44
C VAL A 12 -5.35 26.17 8.94
N ALA A 13 -6.34 26.99 9.29
CA ALA A 13 -6.69 27.25 10.68
C ALA A 13 -7.28 26.02 11.42
N TRP A 14 -7.81 25.03 10.70
CA TRP A 14 -8.25 23.75 11.26
C TRP A 14 -7.07 22.79 11.46
N PHE A 15 -6.25 22.57 10.42
CA PHE A 15 -5.08 21.70 10.48
C PHE A 15 -4.03 22.17 11.49
N SER A 16 -3.84 23.47 11.67
CA SER A 16 -2.94 24.02 12.70
C SER A 16 -3.38 23.76 14.15
N LYS A 17 -4.62 23.31 14.38
CA LYS A 17 -5.10 22.85 15.70
C LYS A 17 -4.84 21.36 15.93
N LEU A 18 -4.52 20.62 14.87
CA LEU A 18 -4.15 19.22 14.94
C LEU A 18 -2.63 19.10 14.97
N ASP A 19 -2.15 18.23 15.85
CA ASP A 19 -0.76 17.81 15.86
C ASP A 19 -0.35 17.32 14.45
N THR A 20 0.70 17.93 13.90
CA THR A 20 1.24 17.70 12.55
C THR A 20 1.54 16.22 12.29
N GLN A 21 1.90 15.45 13.32
CA GLN A 21 2.13 14.00 13.21
C GLN A 21 0.85 13.23 12.82
N LYS A 22 -0.33 13.76 13.14
CA LYS A 22 -1.64 13.10 12.93
C LYS A 22 -2.18 13.22 11.51
N TRP A 23 -1.67 14.15 10.70
CA TRP A 23 -2.22 14.44 9.37
C TRP A 23 -1.18 14.67 8.27
N THR A 24 0.11 14.75 8.60
CA THR A 24 1.20 14.79 7.59
C THR A 24 2.03 13.52 7.66
N GLN A 25 2.46 12.98 6.51
CA GLN A 25 3.45 11.90 6.46
C GLN A 25 4.86 12.39 6.81
N ALA A 26 5.20 13.65 6.49
CA ALA A 26 6.55 14.18 6.74
C ALA A 26 6.93 14.21 8.24
N TYR A 27 5.95 14.21 9.14
CA TYR A 27 6.13 14.26 10.59
C TYR A 27 5.51 13.07 11.32
N ASP A 28 5.04 12.02 10.62
CA ASP A 28 4.35 10.88 11.25
C ASP A 28 5.27 9.87 11.93
N LEU A 29 6.56 10.17 12.09
CA LEU A 29 7.59 9.30 12.65
C LEU A 29 7.68 7.92 11.98
N GLY A 30 7.21 7.79 10.73
CA GLY A 30 7.20 6.56 9.94
C GLY A 30 5.91 5.74 10.05
N TYR A 31 4.92 6.12 10.87
CA TYR A 31 3.78 5.27 11.18
C TYR A 31 2.87 4.91 9.99
N ARG A 32 2.80 5.71 8.91
CA ARG A 32 1.90 5.44 7.77
C ARG A 32 2.59 4.80 6.57
N TYR A 33 3.91 4.60 6.57
CA TYR A 33 4.67 3.87 5.53
C TYR A 33 4.38 4.25 4.05
N GLY A 34 3.85 5.45 3.76
CA GLY A 34 3.42 5.86 2.41
C GLY A 34 1.95 5.58 2.04
N TRP A 35 1.14 5.09 2.97
CA TRP A 35 -0.27 4.79 2.77
C TRP A 35 -1.12 6.02 3.15
N MET A 36 -1.46 6.84 2.16
CA MET A 36 -2.26 8.06 2.33
C MET A 36 -3.56 8.09 1.49
N THR A 37 -4.06 6.94 1.05
CA THR A 37 -5.19 6.85 0.11
C THR A 37 -6.34 6.01 0.66
N THR A 38 -7.57 6.37 0.28
CA THR A 38 -8.80 5.55 0.38
C THR A 38 -8.80 4.40 -0.65
N ASN A 39 -7.63 3.86 -0.99
CA ASN A 39 -7.55 2.78 -1.97
C ASN A 39 -7.91 1.41 -1.34
N ILE A 40 -8.07 1.34 -0.01
CA ILE A 40 -8.53 0.14 0.69
C ILE A 40 -10.02 -0.09 0.37
N ASP A 41 -10.87 0.93 0.48
CA ASP A 41 -12.27 0.82 0.10
C ASP A 41 -12.46 0.66 -1.41
N GLU A 42 -11.63 1.27 -2.27
CA GLU A 42 -11.62 0.95 -3.70
C GLU A 42 -11.24 -0.51 -3.99
N CYS A 43 -10.22 -1.06 -3.31
CA CYS A 43 -9.84 -2.47 -3.42
C CYS A 43 -10.97 -3.42 -2.97
N ILE A 44 -11.60 -3.15 -1.83
CA ILE A 44 -12.74 -3.92 -1.31
C ILE A 44 -14.00 -3.76 -2.19
N ASN A 45 -14.13 -2.65 -2.93
CA ASN A 45 -15.14 -2.45 -3.97
C ASN A 45 -14.79 -3.12 -5.33
N GLY A 46 -13.53 -3.51 -5.54
CA GLY A 46 -13.06 -4.37 -6.64
C GLY A 46 -13.31 -5.85 -6.35
N VAL A 47 -13.03 -6.26 -5.11
CA VAL A 47 -13.80 -7.32 -4.44
C VAL A 47 -15.29 -6.90 -4.43
N LEU A 48 -16.25 -7.81 -4.24
CA LEU A 48 -17.69 -7.47 -4.24
C LEU A 48 -18.27 -6.88 -5.56
N LYS A 49 -17.47 -6.60 -6.62
CA LYS A 49 -18.02 -6.32 -7.97
C LYS A 49 -18.94 -7.46 -8.39
N GLY A 50 -20.14 -7.10 -8.88
CA GLY A 50 -21.20 -8.04 -9.24
C GLY A 50 -21.95 -8.70 -8.05
N ALA A 51 -21.49 -8.51 -6.80
CA ALA A 51 -22.08 -9.14 -5.63
C ALA A 51 -23.29 -8.38 -5.05
N ARG A 52 -23.46 -7.10 -5.38
CA ARG A 52 -24.43 -6.17 -4.73
C ARG A 52 -25.90 -6.56 -4.80
N MET A 53 -26.27 -7.46 -5.69
CA MET A 53 -27.65 -7.96 -5.84
C MET A 53 -27.85 -9.37 -5.24
N LEU A 54 -26.85 -9.90 -4.53
CA LEU A 54 -26.94 -11.18 -3.83
C LEU A 54 -27.65 -11.03 -2.47
N PRO A 55 -28.32 -12.07 -1.97
CA PRO A 55 -28.77 -12.15 -0.58
C PRO A 55 -27.62 -11.95 0.41
N ILE A 56 -27.93 -11.47 1.63
CA ILE A 56 -26.92 -11.20 2.68
C ILE A 56 -26.08 -12.45 2.99
N THR A 57 -26.70 -13.62 3.08
CA THR A 57 -26.01 -14.92 3.28
C THR A 57 -25.00 -15.20 2.17
N ALA A 58 -25.40 -15.02 0.91
CA ALA A 58 -24.52 -15.18 -0.25
C ALA A 58 -23.41 -14.11 -0.33
N LEU A 59 -23.64 -12.88 0.15
CA LEU A 59 -22.60 -11.86 0.30
C LEU A 59 -21.54 -12.26 1.32
N VAL A 60 -21.97 -12.73 2.50
CA VAL A 60 -21.06 -13.21 3.56
C VAL A 60 -20.27 -14.42 3.06
N GLN A 61 -20.95 -15.40 2.45
CA GLN A 61 -20.32 -16.60 1.91
C GLN A 61 -19.31 -16.28 0.80
N LEU A 62 -19.66 -15.40 -0.15
CA LEU A 62 -18.75 -14.95 -1.21
C LEU A 62 -17.51 -14.26 -0.64
N THR A 63 -17.69 -13.38 0.36
CA THR A 63 -16.59 -12.65 0.99
C THR A 63 -15.66 -13.63 1.70
N PHE A 64 -16.22 -14.57 2.47
CA PHE A 64 -15.47 -15.62 3.15
C PHE A 64 -14.61 -16.44 2.18
N TYR A 65 -15.20 -17.04 1.15
CA TYR A 65 -14.45 -17.89 0.21
C TYR A 65 -13.44 -17.11 -0.65
N ARG A 66 -13.69 -15.81 -0.93
CA ARG A 66 -12.67 -14.95 -1.54
C ARG A 66 -11.48 -14.71 -0.61
N CYS A 67 -11.71 -14.50 0.70
CA CYS A 67 -10.62 -14.42 1.68
C CYS A 67 -9.83 -15.73 1.79
N VAL A 68 -10.51 -16.89 1.81
CA VAL A 68 -9.86 -18.22 1.79
C VAL A 68 -8.97 -18.36 0.56
N SER A 69 -9.52 -18.13 -0.64
CA SER A 69 -8.78 -18.23 -1.90
C SER A 69 -7.58 -17.28 -1.94
N TYR A 70 -7.76 -16.03 -1.50
CA TYR A 70 -6.69 -15.04 -1.47
C TYR A 70 -5.56 -15.47 -0.54
N PHE A 71 -5.87 -15.95 0.67
CA PHE A 71 -4.85 -16.43 1.61
C PHE A 71 -4.09 -17.63 1.05
N GLU A 72 -4.76 -18.60 0.42
CA GLU A 72 -4.06 -19.75 -0.19
C GLU A 72 -3.18 -19.35 -1.39
N THR A 73 -3.65 -18.48 -2.28
CA THR A 73 -2.80 -17.93 -3.37
C THR A 73 -1.56 -17.24 -2.78
N ARG A 74 -1.72 -16.37 -1.77
CA ARG A 74 -0.58 -15.68 -1.13
C ARG A 74 0.36 -16.64 -0.40
N ARG A 75 -0.15 -17.67 0.29
CA ARG A 75 0.66 -18.71 0.92
C ARG A 75 1.49 -19.46 -0.12
N ALA A 76 0.91 -19.82 -1.27
CA ALA A 76 1.62 -20.49 -2.36
C ALA A 76 2.72 -19.60 -2.96
N GLU A 77 2.42 -18.33 -3.26
CA GLU A 77 3.41 -17.35 -3.74
C GLU A 77 4.58 -17.21 -2.77
N ILE A 78 4.30 -16.98 -1.48
CA ILE A 78 5.33 -16.77 -0.44
C ILE A 78 6.21 -18.01 -0.30
N ARG A 79 5.60 -19.21 -0.22
CA ARG A 79 6.33 -20.49 -0.17
C ARG A 79 7.22 -20.68 -1.39
N ALA A 80 6.74 -20.34 -2.60
CA ALA A 80 7.53 -20.46 -3.83
C ALA A 80 8.76 -19.52 -3.82
N ARG A 81 8.63 -18.27 -3.35
CA ARG A 81 9.77 -17.35 -3.21
C ARG A 81 10.77 -17.83 -2.16
N MET A 82 10.29 -18.29 -1.00
CA MET A 82 11.16 -18.86 0.05
C MET A 82 11.89 -20.13 -0.42
N ALA A 83 11.25 -20.99 -1.23
CA ALA A 83 11.86 -22.20 -1.78
C ALA A 83 12.99 -21.92 -2.79
N VAL A 84 12.96 -20.76 -3.47
CA VAL A 84 14.05 -20.28 -4.34
C VAL A 84 15.17 -19.60 -3.53
N GLY A 85 15.00 -19.43 -2.22
CA GLY A 85 16.00 -18.85 -1.32
C GLY A 85 15.91 -17.34 -1.15
N ASP A 86 14.82 -16.69 -1.60
CA ASP A 86 14.61 -15.28 -1.31
C ASP A 86 14.42 -15.06 0.20
N VAL A 87 15.02 -13.98 0.72
CA VAL A 87 14.85 -13.54 2.12
C VAL A 87 13.86 -12.39 2.24
N TYR A 88 13.75 -11.55 1.21
CA TYR A 88 12.94 -10.33 1.20
C TYR A 88 11.85 -10.37 0.13
N THR A 89 10.78 -9.62 0.35
CA THR A 89 9.69 -9.43 -0.62
C THR A 89 10.21 -8.82 -1.93
N ALA A 90 9.57 -9.19 -3.05
CA ALA A 90 9.93 -8.67 -4.38
C ALA A 90 9.89 -7.13 -4.45
N TYR A 91 8.94 -6.49 -3.75
CA TYR A 91 8.88 -5.03 -3.60
C TYR A 91 10.14 -4.45 -2.95
N ALA A 92 10.58 -5.02 -1.83
CA ALA A 92 11.78 -4.56 -1.15
C ALA A 92 13.02 -4.77 -2.03
N ILE A 93 13.12 -5.91 -2.71
CA ILE A 93 14.22 -6.20 -3.64
C ILE A 93 14.28 -5.17 -4.78
N GLU A 94 13.17 -4.90 -5.45
CA GLU A 94 13.10 -3.94 -6.55
C GLU A 94 13.40 -2.51 -6.08
N LYS A 95 12.80 -2.09 -4.95
CA LYS A 95 13.01 -0.74 -4.40
C LYS A 95 14.45 -0.53 -3.91
N PHE A 96 15.06 -1.56 -3.34
CA PHE A 96 16.47 -1.58 -2.96
C PHE A 96 17.38 -1.47 -4.19
N ARG A 97 17.19 -2.30 -5.22
CA ARG A 97 17.95 -2.23 -6.48
C ARG A 97 17.86 -0.87 -7.17
N ARG A 98 16.67 -0.26 -7.21
CA ARG A 98 16.46 1.12 -7.71
C ARG A 98 17.21 2.19 -6.89
N ALA A 99 17.44 1.95 -5.60
CA ALA A 99 18.21 2.84 -4.74
C ALA A 99 19.73 2.59 -4.89
N GLU A 100 20.15 1.33 -4.99
CA GLU A 100 21.53 0.89 -5.19
C GLU A 100 22.10 1.43 -6.50
N ALA A 101 21.37 1.29 -7.62
CA ALA A 101 21.75 1.85 -8.92
C ALA A 101 21.94 3.39 -8.90
N LYS A 102 21.32 4.10 -7.94
CA LYS A 102 21.49 5.54 -7.73
C LYS A 102 22.64 5.85 -6.76
N ALA A 103 22.98 4.93 -5.87
CA ALA A 103 23.99 5.12 -4.83
C ALA A 103 25.43 5.17 -5.41
N SER A 104 25.71 4.41 -6.46
CA SER A 104 27.05 4.25 -7.05
C SER A 104 27.71 5.54 -7.54
N GLY A 105 26.93 6.60 -7.82
CA GLY A 105 27.45 7.91 -8.24
C GLY A 105 27.56 8.95 -7.12
N HIS A 106 27.20 8.60 -5.87
CA HIS A 106 27.20 9.55 -4.76
C HIS A 106 28.58 9.63 -4.10
N THR A 107 28.97 10.83 -3.66
CA THR A 107 30.18 11.02 -2.85
C THR A 107 29.83 11.02 -1.37
N VAL A 108 30.61 10.30 -0.56
CA VAL A 108 30.43 10.21 0.90
C VAL A 108 31.61 10.87 1.61
N THR A 109 31.33 11.73 2.59
CA THR A 109 32.30 12.35 3.48
C THR A 109 31.95 12.03 4.92
N ILE A 110 32.89 11.48 5.68
CA ILE A 110 32.71 11.19 7.11
C ILE A 110 32.85 12.49 7.91
N PHE A 111 31.81 12.87 8.67
CA PHE A 111 31.82 14.05 9.53
C PHE A 111 32.10 13.70 10.99
N HIS A 112 31.43 12.67 11.53
CA HIS A 112 31.71 12.17 12.88
C HIS A 112 31.71 10.64 12.90
N ARG A 113 32.87 10.04 13.19
CA ARG A 113 33.07 8.59 13.23
C ARG A 113 32.52 7.90 14.48
N ILE A 114 32.31 8.64 15.57
CA ILE A 114 31.74 8.10 16.83
C ILE A 114 30.21 8.08 16.78
N HIS A 115 29.61 9.02 16.05
CA HIS A 115 28.16 9.17 15.91
C HIS A 115 27.63 8.63 14.57
N ASP A 116 28.51 8.03 13.77
CA ASP A 116 28.25 7.54 12.41
C ASP A 116 27.45 8.54 11.55
N THR A 117 27.95 9.78 11.53
CA THR A 117 27.38 10.91 10.78
C THR A 117 28.20 11.19 9.52
N PHE A 118 27.50 11.22 8.38
CA PHE A 118 28.07 11.37 7.05
C PHE A 118 27.34 12.44 6.25
N GLU A 119 28.08 13.23 5.48
CA GLU A 119 27.51 14.00 4.37
C GLU A 119 27.58 13.16 3.10
N VAL A 120 26.47 13.11 2.36
CA VAL A 120 26.37 12.48 1.05
C VAL A 120 25.99 13.54 0.03
N ILE A 121 26.79 13.67 -1.02
CA ILE A 121 26.51 14.54 -2.16
C ILE A 121 25.99 13.65 -3.30
N THR A 122 24.76 13.89 -3.75
CA THR A 122 24.17 13.07 -4.81
C THR A 122 24.87 13.27 -6.15
N ALA A 123 24.99 12.19 -6.94
CA ALA A 123 25.42 12.22 -8.33
C ALA A 123 24.70 13.31 -9.16
N LEU A 124 25.36 13.83 -10.19
CA LEU A 124 24.67 14.55 -11.27
C LEU A 124 23.75 13.58 -12.02
N HIS A 125 22.51 13.98 -12.28
CA HIS A 125 21.60 13.19 -13.09
C HIS A 125 21.89 13.47 -14.57
N GLY A 126 22.38 12.46 -15.31
CA GLY A 126 23.04 12.66 -16.61
C GLY A 126 22.29 13.49 -17.65
N PHE A 127 20.95 13.45 -17.68
CA PHE A 127 20.11 14.21 -18.62
C PHE A 127 19.43 15.45 -17.99
N HIS A 128 19.68 15.72 -16.71
CA HIS A 128 19.07 16.81 -15.94
C HIS A 128 20.14 17.54 -15.13
N MET A 129 20.80 18.53 -15.74
CA MET A 129 21.89 19.28 -15.10
C MET A 129 21.42 20.14 -13.90
N ASP A 130 20.11 20.37 -13.80
CA ASP A 130 19.40 20.96 -12.66
C ASP A 130 19.25 19.99 -11.47
N LYS A 131 19.49 18.68 -11.66
CA LYS A 131 19.27 17.63 -10.66
C LYS A 131 20.55 16.92 -10.30
N GLY A 132 20.85 16.87 -9.01
CA GLY A 132 22.06 16.29 -8.46
C GLY A 132 22.76 17.26 -7.53
N ARG A 133 23.94 16.88 -7.02
CA ARG A 133 24.72 17.66 -6.02
C ARG A 133 23.96 18.08 -4.75
N ASN A 134 22.79 17.49 -4.49
CA ASN A 134 22.04 17.70 -3.27
C ASN A 134 22.84 17.13 -2.10
N LYS A 135 23.11 17.95 -1.09
CA LYS A 135 23.67 17.50 0.18
C LYS A 135 22.59 16.79 0.99
N GLN A 136 22.93 15.65 1.56
CA GLN A 136 22.08 14.87 2.44
C GLN A 136 22.92 14.40 3.62
N VAL A 137 22.37 14.45 4.83
CA VAL A 137 23.01 13.93 6.04
C VAL A 137 22.45 12.53 6.30
N VAL A 138 23.35 11.58 6.53
CA VAL A 138 23.01 10.23 7.01
C VAL A 138 23.59 10.08 8.40
N LYS A 139 22.79 9.55 9.32
CA LYS A 139 23.23 9.16 10.66
C LYS A 139 22.84 7.72 10.91
N LEU A 140 23.78 6.79 10.80
CA LEU A 140 23.46 5.35 10.88
C LEU A 140 22.93 4.95 12.25
N ASN A 141 23.56 5.43 13.33
CA ASN A 141 23.18 5.10 14.71
C ASN A 141 21.81 5.67 15.13
N GLU A 142 21.34 6.73 14.47
CA GLU A 142 19.99 7.27 14.69
C GLU A 142 18.94 6.64 13.75
N GLY A 143 19.33 5.81 12.77
CA GLY A 143 18.42 5.28 11.76
C GLY A 143 17.87 6.35 10.80
N THR A 144 18.57 7.48 10.62
CA THR A 144 18.03 8.64 9.88
C THR A 144 18.81 9.04 8.63
N CYS A 145 18.07 9.56 7.65
CA CYS A 145 18.61 10.33 6.54
C CYS A 145 17.76 11.60 6.33
N SER A 146 18.39 12.74 6.05
CA SER A 146 17.70 14.03 5.83
C SER A 146 16.72 14.01 4.64
N CYS A 147 16.81 13.04 3.74
CA CYS A 147 15.85 12.89 2.64
C CYS A 147 14.51 12.26 3.06
N ASN A 148 14.40 11.84 4.33
CA ASN A 148 13.27 11.16 4.98
C ASN A 148 12.81 9.82 4.35
N LYS A 149 13.41 9.37 3.24
CA LYS A 149 12.96 8.17 2.51
C LYS A 149 13.23 6.87 3.27
N TRP A 150 14.31 6.79 4.05
CA TRP A 150 14.62 5.60 4.85
C TRP A 150 13.55 5.41 5.92
N GLN A 151 13.25 6.48 6.67
CA GLN A 151 12.24 6.52 7.72
C GLN A 151 10.82 6.32 7.16
N SER A 152 10.48 6.94 6.03
CA SER A 152 9.16 6.85 5.40
C SER A 152 8.83 5.47 4.82
N PHE A 153 9.83 4.64 4.55
CA PHE A 153 9.65 3.38 3.82
C PHE A 153 10.32 2.16 4.47
N GLY A 154 11.08 2.29 5.56
CA GLY A 154 11.82 1.18 6.17
C GLY A 154 12.85 0.49 5.25
N ILE A 155 13.19 1.10 4.11
CA ILE A 155 14.17 0.58 3.13
C ILE A 155 15.21 1.66 2.90
N SER A 156 16.48 1.28 3.04
CA SER A 156 17.65 2.14 2.82
C SER A 156 17.54 2.93 1.51
N CYS A 157 17.61 4.26 1.62
CA CYS A 157 17.66 5.13 0.45
C CYS A 157 19.06 5.14 -0.18
N SER A 158 19.21 5.67 -1.40
CA SER A 158 20.50 5.68 -2.11
C SER A 158 21.65 6.38 -1.35
N HIS A 159 21.35 7.33 -0.47
CA HIS A 159 22.36 7.96 0.39
C HIS A 159 22.86 7.00 1.48
N VAL A 160 21.95 6.26 2.12
CA VAL A 160 22.28 5.25 3.14
C VAL A 160 23.07 4.12 2.48
N LEU A 161 22.65 3.63 1.31
CA LEU A 161 23.38 2.60 0.57
C LEU A 161 24.79 3.05 0.16
N ALA A 162 24.98 4.31 -0.24
CA ALA A 162 26.31 4.85 -0.54
C ALA A 162 27.22 4.88 0.71
N VAL A 163 26.67 5.29 1.86
CA VAL A 163 27.39 5.25 3.15
C VAL A 163 27.71 3.82 3.56
N SER A 164 26.75 2.90 3.46
CA SER A 164 26.95 1.49 3.80
C SER A 164 28.01 0.83 2.90
N ALA A 165 28.02 1.12 1.60
CA ALA A 165 29.09 0.67 0.70
C ALA A 165 30.46 1.25 1.08
N HIS A 166 30.53 2.54 1.43
CA HIS A 166 31.76 3.19 1.90
C HIS A 166 32.27 2.58 3.22
N MET A 167 31.37 2.27 4.14
CA MET A 167 31.66 1.68 5.46
C MET A 167 31.75 0.14 5.46
N ARG A 168 31.52 -0.51 4.31
CA ARG A 168 31.47 -1.98 4.15
C ARG A 168 30.44 -2.68 5.05
N ILE A 169 29.30 -2.03 5.26
CA ILE A 169 28.15 -2.53 6.02
C ILE A 169 27.21 -3.25 5.07
N ASP A 170 26.78 -4.48 5.41
CA ASP A 170 25.67 -5.13 4.70
C ASP A 170 24.41 -4.27 4.83
N SER A 171 23.96 -3.73 3.71
CA SER A 171 22.84 -2.80 3.66
C SER A 171 21.48 -3.48 3.85
N TRP A 172 21.39 -4.80 3.70
CA TRP A 172 20.15 -5.54 3.94
C TRP A 172 19.76 -5.57 5.42
N GLN A 173 20.73 -5.53 6.34
CA GLN A 173 20.44 -5.44 7.78
C GLN A 173 19.76 -4.12 8.19
N LEU A 174 19.80 -3.10 7.32
CA LEU A 174 19.16 -1.79 7.51
C LEU A 174 17.75 -1.72 6.90
N VAL A 175 17.29 -2.81 6.28
CA VAL A 175 15.91 -2.97 5.79
C VAL A 175 15.04 -3.52 6.92
N GLU A 176 13.89 -2.89 7.12
CA GLU A 176 12.96 -3.24 8.18
C GLU A 176 12.45 -4.69 8.08
N LYS A 177 12.33 -5.33 9.24
CA LYS A 177 12.04 -6.77 9.36
C LYS A 177 10.74 -7.21 8.68
N TYR A 178 9.75 -6.31 8.59
CA TYR A 178 8.45 -6.62 8.00
C TYR A 178 8.49 -6.77 6.46
N TYR A 179 9.61 -6.44 5.81
CA TYR A 179 9.86 -6.74 4.39
C TYR A 179 10.44 -8.14 4.14
N ARG A 180 10.79 -8.90 5.19
CA ARG A 180 11.26 -10.28 5.06
C ARG A 180 10.10 -11.24 4.77
N LEU A 181 10.40 -12.33 4.06
CA LEU A 181 9.38 -13.33 3.69
C LEU A 181 8.88 -14.16 4.89
N ASP A 182 9.65 -14.29 5.97
CA ASP A 182 9.22 -14.98 7.20
C ASP A 182 8.19 -14.15 7.99
N ALA A 183 8.42 -12.83 8.10
CA ALA A 183 7.44 -11.90 8.63
C ALA A 183 6.18 -11.84 7.75
N TYR A 184 6.34 -11.80 6.43
CA TYR A 184 5.22 -11.80 5.48
C TYR A 184 4.41 -13.11 5.54
N ALA A 185 5.07 -14.27 5.62
CA ALA A 185 4.42 -15.57 5.82
C ALA A 185 3.59 -15.62 7.12
N SER A 186 4.13 -15.04 8.19
CA SER A 186 3.48 -15.00 9.51
C SER A 186 2.15 -14.24 9.48
N CYS A 187 2.02 -13.19 8.66
CA CYS A 187 0.76 -12.47 8.44
C CYS A 187 -0.35 -13.33 7.80
N TYR A 188 0.02 -14.39 7.07
CA TYR A 188 -0.91 -15.32 6.41
C TYR A 188 -0.98 -16.69 7.11
N ALA A 189 -0.32 -16.86 8.26
CA ALA A 189 -0.34 -18.10 9.04
C ALA A 189 -1.74 -18.50 9.57
N PRO A 190 -2.64 -17.59 9.99
CA PRO A 190 -3.98 -17.96 10.46
C PRO A 190 -4.81 -18.68 9.38
N GLU A 191 -5.42 -19.81 9.76
CA GLU A 191 -6.16 -20.69 8.84
C GLU A 191 -7.68 -20.44 8.90
N PHE A 192 -8.35 -20.72 7.78
CA PHE A 192 -9.81 -20.69 7.68
C PHE A 192 -10.36 -22.12 7.78
N ASN A 193 -11.33 -22.32 8.67
CA ASN A 193 -12.06 -23.59 8.76
C ASN A 193 -13.20 -23.64 7.74
N PRO A 194 -13.47 -24.77 7.07
CA PRO A 194 -14.66 -24.93 6.22
C PRO A 194 -15.95 -24.65 7.00
N ILE A 195 -16.88 -23.94 6.37
CA ILE A 195 -18.24 -23.77 6.92
C ILE A 195 -18.96 -25.13 6.81
N PRO A 196 -19.42 -25.74 7.93
CA PRO A 196 -20.14 -27.01 7.89
C PRO A 196 -21.51 -26.85 7.21
N HIS A 197 -22.12 -27.94 6.79
CA HIS A 197 -23.50 -27.93 6.27
C HIS A 197 -24.49 -27.39 7.31
N GLU A 198 -25.53 -26.67 6.86
CA GLU A 198 -26.50 -25.97 7.71
C GLU A 198 -27.22 -26.87 8.72
N SER A 199 -27.43 -28.15 8.38
CA SER A 199 -28.02 -29.15 9.28
C SER A 199 -27.18 -29.48 10.52
N TYR A 200 -25.92 -29.04 10.56
CA TYR A 200 -25.00 -29.26 11.68
C TYR A 200 -24.75 -27.99 12.50
N TRP A 201 -25.41 -26.87 12.17
CA TRP A 201 -25.24 -25.63 12.91
C TRP A 201 -26.00 -25.69 14.23
N SER A 202 -25.33 -25.28 15.32
CA SER A 202 -25.98 -25.07 16.61
C SER A 202 -27.08 -24.00 16.49
N TYR A 203 -28.13 -24.12 17.29
CA TYR A 203 -29.09 -23.03 17.43
C TYR A 203 -28.37 -21.75 17.89
N PRO A 204 -28.68 -20.58 17.30
CA PRO A 204 -27.98 -19.34 17.60
C PRO A 204 -28.29 -18.85 19.02
N ASP A 205 -27.24 -18.62 19.82
CA ASP A 205 -27.33 -17.97 21.13
C ASP A 205 -27.33 -16.44 21.01
N PHE A 206 -28.16 -15.93 20.10
CA PHE A 206 -28.35 -14.50 19.87
C PHE A 206 -29.78 -14.19 19.42
N PRO A 207 -30.31 -12.98 19.68
CA PRO A 207 -31.68 -12.63 19.33
C PRO A 207 -31.96 -12.80 17.83
N ILE A 208 -32.99 -13.60 17.51
CA ILE A 208 -33.47 -13.74 16.13
C ILE A 208 -34.18 -12.45 15.74
N LEU A 209 -33.60 -11.72 14.79
CA LEU A 209 -34.19 -10.50 14.24
C LEU A 209 -35.29 -10.87 13.23
N HIS A 210 -36.54 -10.82 13.68
CA HIS A 210 -37.69 -10.89 12.79
C HIS A 210 -37.89 -9.55 12.06
N PRO A 211 -38.12 -9.54 10.74
CA PRO A 211 -38.47 -8.32 10.04
C PRO A 211 -39.81 -7.79 10.55
N ASP A 212 -39.89 -6.48 10.74
CA ASP A 212 -41.13 -5.79 11.13
C ASP A 212 -42.26 -6.09 10.11
N PRO A 213 -43.39 -6.69 10.54
CA PRO A 213 -44.51 -7.01 9.66
C PRO A 213 -45.06 -5.79 8.90
N THR A 214 -44.99 -4.59 9.48
CA THR A 214 -45.48 -3.35 8.85
C THR A 214 -44.50 -2.78 7.81
N SER A 215 -43.23 -3.18 7.87
CA SER A 215 -42.19 -2.87 6.89
C SER A 215 -42.07 -3.91 5.77
N MET A 216 -42.90 -4.96 5.76
CA MET A 216 -42.91 -5.94 4.68
C MET A 216 -43.40 -5.32 3.37
N ARG A 217 -42.64 -5.49 2.29
CA ARG A 217 -42.99 -5.01 0.96
C ARG A 217 -43.95 -5.97 0.26
N ASP A 218 -44.89 -5.41 -0.49
CA ASP A 218 -45.78 -6.16 -1.38
C ASP A 218 -45.02 -7.03 -2.39
N LYS A 219 -45.68 -8.10 -2.85
CA LYS A 219 -45.13 -9.01 -3.87
C LYS A 219 -44.79 -8.27 -5.16
N GLY A 220 -43.50 -8.13 -5.45
CA GLY A 220 -43.00 -7.62 -6.71
C GLY A 220 -41.47 -7.43 -6.68
N ARG A 221 -40.85 -7.34 -7.86
CA ARG A 221 -39.43 -6.93 -7.95
C ARG A 221 -39.35 -5.43 -7.67
N PRO A 222 -38.61 -4.96 -6.64
CA PRO A 222 -38.45 -3.53 -6.41
C PRO A 222 -37.83 -2.86 -7.63
N ARG A 223 -38.41 -1.74 -8.10
CA ARG A 223 -37.76 -0.90 -9.10
C ARG A 223 -36.53 -0.25 -8.47
N SER A 224 -35.36 -0.51 -9.04
CA SER A 224 -34.14 0.18 -8.65
C SER A 224 -34.21 1.64 -9.09
N SER A 225 -34.32 2.56 -8.13
CA SER A 225 -34.14 4.01 -8.35
C SER A 225 -32.66 4.41 -8.48
N ARG A 226 -31.73 3.49 -8.19
CA ARG A 226 -30.28 3.71 -8.21
C ARG A 226 -29.75 3.79 -9.65
N ILE A 227 -28.94 4.81 -9.90
CA ILE A 227 -28.09 4.96 -11.10
C ILE A 227 -27.02 3.86 -11.09
N ARG A 228 -26.89 3.13 -12.21
CA ARG A 228 -25.86 2.09 -12.36
C ARG A 228 -24.45 2.69 -12.34
N ASN A 229 -23.51 2.01 -11.68
CA ASN A 229 -22.08 2.27 -11.80
C ASN A 229 -21.28 0.98 -12.03
N GLU A 230 -19.95 1.10 -12.15
CA GLU A 230 -19.06 -0.01 -12.55
C GLU A 230 -19.18 -1.28 -11.71
N MET A 231 -19.58 -1.14 -10.45
CA MET A 231 -19.70 -2.25 -9.51
C MET A 231 -21.01 -3.05 -9.70
N ASP A 232 -21.97 -2.48 -10.45
CA ASP A 232 -23.21 -3.12 -10.86
C ASP A 232 -23.04 -3.90 -12.19
N LEU A 233 -21.87 -3.80 -12.83
CA LEU A 233 -21.47 -4.64 -13.96
C LEU A 233 -21.01 -6.01 -13.43
N ARG A 234 -21.49 -7.10 -14.06
CA ARG A 234 -20.88 -8.42 -13.88
C ARG A 234 -19.64 -8.50 -14.75
N ASN A 235 -18.51 -8.93 -14.19
CA ASN A 235 -17.41 -9.46 -15.01
C ASN A 235 -17.96 -10.65 -15.80
N GLN A 236 -17.95 -10.57 -17.12
CA GLN A 236 -18.46 -11.64 -17.99
C GLN A 236 -17.62 -12.94 -17.90
N ALA A 237 -16.41 -12.85 -17.34
CA ALA A 237 -15.50 -13.97 -17.11
C ALA A 237 -15.92 -14.93 -15.97
N LEU A 238 -16.88 -14.55 -15.11
CA LEU A 238 -17.31 -15.37 -13.96
C LEU A 238 -18.72 -15.92 -14.14
N GLY A 239 -18.85 -16.85 -15.09
CA GLY A 239 -19.83 -17.92 -14.96
C GLY A 239 -19.48 -18.80 -13.76
N PHE A 240 -20.47 -19.51 -13.21
CA PHE A 240 -20.22 -20.59 -12.24
C PHE A 240 -19.69 -21.82 -13.01
N ASP A 241 -18.44 -21.78 -13.45
CA ASP A 241 -17.62 -22.92 -13.86
C ASP A 241 -16.17 -22.46 -14.07
N VAL A 242 -15.23 -23.12 -13.38
CA VAL A 242 -13.75 -23.02 -13.53
C VAL A 242 -13.16 -21.59 -13.68
N VAL A 243 -12.75 -20.98 -12.57
CA VAL A 243 -11.99 -19.72 -12.59
C VAL A 243 -10.57 -19.98 -13.14
N SER A 244 -10.26 -19.41 -14.31
CA SER A 244 -8.90 -19.41 -14.86
C SER A 244 -7.95 -18.53 -14.03
N PRO A 245 -6.65 -18.86 -13.87
CA PRO A 245 -5.72 -18.15 -12.97
C PRO A 245 -5.27 -16.75 -13.41
N HIS A 246 -5.96 -16.11 -14.35
CA HIS A 246 -5.44 -14.95 -15.10
C HIS A 246 -6.27 -13.67 -14.98
N ASP A 247 -7.44 -13.70 -14.33
CA ASP A 247 -8.21 -12.50 -13.94
C ASP A 247 -8.03 -12.16 -12.44
N GLU A 248 -6.83 -12.41 -11.91
CA GLU A 248 -6.38 -11.79 -10.66
C GLU A 248 -6.36 -10.26 -10.82
N PRO A 249 -6.95 -9.47 -9.90
CA PRO A 249 -6.48 -8.10 -9.72
C PRO A 249 -5.02 -8.20 -9.27
N GLY A 250 -4.09 -8.00 -10.22
CA GLY A 250 -2.67 -8.33 -10.09
C GLY A 250 -2.10 -7.95 -8.72
N PRO A 251 -1.30 -8.84 -8.12
CA PRO A 251 -1.12 -8.98 -6.67
C PRO A 251 -0.82 -7.67 -5.94
N LEU A 252 -1.87 -6.95 -5.51
CA LEU A 252 -1.85 -5.57 -4.96
C LEU A 252 -0.49 -4.88 -5.14
N ASP A 253 -0.16 -4.53 -6.39
CA ASP A 253 1.20 -4.11 -6.73
C ASP A 253 1.56 -2.86 -5.91
N PRO A 254 2.49 -2.96 -4.94
CA PRO A 254 2.81 -1.82 -4.09
C PRO A 254 3.59 -0.75 -4.88
N THR A 255 3.92 -0.99 -6.16
CA THR A 255 4.51 0.00 -7.07
C THR A 255 3.46 0.78 -7.88
N VAL A 256 2.27 0.23 -8.16
CA VAL A 256 1.15 0.96 -8.83
C VAL A 256 0.66 2.16 -8.00
N LEU A 257 0.86 2.11 -6.68
CA LEU A 257 0.53 3.19 -5.74
C LEU A 257 1.64 4.23 -5.52
N HIS A 258 2.83 4.07 -6.10
CA HIS A 258 4.02 4.80 -5.63
C HIS A 258 4.86 5.55 -6.68
N ASP A 259 4.62 5.37 -7.98
CA ASP A 259 5.30 6.14 -9.03
C ASP A 259 4.29 6.91 -9.92
N ARG A 260 3.78 8.06 -9.42
CA ARG A 260 3.45 9.19 -10.30
C ARG A 260 4.62 10.19 -10.25
N PRO A 261 5.27 10.52 -11.37
CA PRO A 261 6.31 11.54 -11.36
C PRO A 261 5.72 12.91 -11.09
N HIS A 262 6.36 13.70 -10.22
CA HIS A 262 6.10 15.13 -10.09
C HIS A 262 6.64 15.86 -11.34
N THR A 263 5.92 15.78 -12.46
CA THR A 263 6.07 16.68 -13.60
C THR A 263 4.98 17.75 -13.53
N GLY A 264 5.29 18.85 -12.86
CA GLY A 264 4.48 20.05 -12.97
C GLY A 264 4.66 20.65 -14.36
N HIS A 265 3.66 20.46 -15.23
CA HIS A 265 3.49 21.30 -16.41
C HIS A 265 2.21 22.13 -16.27
N LEU A 266 2.40 23.39 -15.88
CA LEU A 266 1.50 24.46 -16.22
C LEU A 266 1.43 24.54 -17.76
N GLN A 267 0.23 24.41 -18.32
CA GLN A 267 -0.10 25.10 -19.57
C GLN A 267 -1.13 26.17 -19.26
N HIS A 268 -0.75 27.42 -19.52
CA HIS A 268 -1.67 28.54 -19.51
C HIS A 268 -2.55 28.51 -20.75
N GLY A 269 -3.85 28.63 -20.54
CA GLY A 269 -4.76 29.49 -21.31
C GLY A 269 -4.98 29.18 -22.79
N GLN A 270 -6.27 29.04 -23.15
CA GLN A 270 -6.85 30.01 -24.06
C GLN A 270 -8.32 30.28 -23.73
N VAL A 271 -8.65 31.57 -23.60
CA VAL A 271 -10.01 32.10 -23.59
C VAL A 271 -10.44 32.29 -25.03
N LEU A 272 -11.61 31.78 -25.42
CA LEU A 272 -12.37 32.30 -26.55
C LEU A 272 -13.87 32.27 -26.21
N THR A 273 -14.42 33.49 -26.09
CA THR A 273 -15.82 33.93 -26.28
C THR A 273 -16.94 33.02 -25.81
#